data_AF-T0XSG5-F1
#
_entry.id   AF-T0XSG5-F1
#
_cell.length_a   1.000
_cell.length_b   1.000
_cell.length_c   1.000
_cell.angle_alpha   90.00
_cell.angle_beta   90.00
_cell.angle_gamma   90.00
#
_symmetry.space_group_name_H-M   'P 1'
#
loop_
_entity.id
_entity.type
_entity.pdbx_description
1 polymer ?
#
loop_
_entity_poly.entity_id
_entity_poly.type
_entity_poly.pdbx_seq_one_letter_code
_entity_poly.pdbx_strand_id
1 'polypeptide(L)'
;ANRQHTAHTHQFDITVHYRFHPRHGERLGVVRTHSFRGERAYVVEQLDGSLTLLPTWMADPAAGELEVVREPRISREALIELRRVVDAGVSSRASQARGGGGNERS
;
A
#
# COMPACT_ATOMS: atom_id res chain seq x y z
N ALA A 1 25.76 24.63 6.05
CA ALA A 1 24.87 24.20 7.14
C ALA A 1 23.91 23.14 6.60
N ASN A 2 24.21 21.86 6.84
CA ASN A 2 23.41 20.74 6.34
C ASN A 2 22.17 20.59 7.25
N ARG A 3 21.00 20.93 6.74
CA ARG A 3 19.73 20.79 7.47
C ARG A 3 19.37 19.31 7.49
N GLN A 4 19.81 18.59 8.52
CA GLN A 4 19.32 17.25 8.77
C GLN A 4 17.83 17.35 9.11
N HIS A 5 17.00 16.80 8.22
CA HIS A 5 15.57 16.57 8.48
C HIS A 5 15.44 15.38 9.44
N THR A 6 15.64 15.60 10.74
CA THR A 6 15.18 14.64 11.74
C THR A 6 13.67 14.82 11.89
N ALA A 7 12.92 14.14 11.02
CA ALA A 7 11.54 13.82 11.35
C ALA A 7 11.58 12.84 12.52
N HIS A 8 11.56 13.38 13.75
CA HIS A 8 11.32 12.63 14.96
C HIS A 8 9.90 12.05 14.87
N THR A 9 9.78 10.92 14.17
CA THR A 9 8.53 10.19 14.10
C THR A 9 8.35 9.53 15.46
N HIS A 10 7.31 9.93 16.19
CA HIS A 10 6.96 9.31 17.46
C HIS A 10 6.95 7.80 17.28
N GLN A 11 7.71 7.07 18.09
CA GLN A 11 7.56 5.62 18.20
C GLN A 11 6.20 5.36 18.83
N PHE A 12 5.33 4.70 18.09
CA PHE A 12 4.04 4.22 18.57
C PHE A 12 3.90 2.75 18.22
N ASP A 13 3.00 2.10 18.95
CA ASP A 13 2.71 0.70 18.74
C ASP A 13 1.51 0.52 17.83
N ILE A 14 1.55 -0.49 16.96
CA ILE A 14 0.40 -0.97 16.18
C ILE A 14 0.07 -2.41 16.55
N THR A 15 -1.16 -2.83 16.32
CA THR A 15 -1.53 -4.26 16.39
C THR A 15 -1.69 -4.79 14.98
N VAL A 16 -1.15 -5.98 14.71
CA VAL A 16 -1.37 -6.63 13.41
C VAL A 16 -2.74 -7.29 13.40
N HIS A 17 -3.68 -6.70 12.66
CA HIS A 17 -5.06 -7.20 12.54
C HIS A 17 -5.24 -8.18 11.39
N TYR A 18 -4.37 -8.15 10.37
CA TYR A 18 -4.50 -9.09 9.26
C TYR A 18 -4.23 -10.54 9.68
N ARG A 19 -5.28 -11.37 9.68
CA ARG A 19 -5.27 -12.75 10.25
C ARG A 19 -4.31 -13.73 9.58
N PHE A 20 -3.87 -13.47 8.35
CA PHE A 20 -2.93 -14.32 7.61
C PHE A 20 -1.48 -13.84 7.72
N HIS A 21 -1.23 -12.78 8.51
CA HIS A 21 0.12 -12.35 8.82
C HIS A 21 0.74 -13.28 9.87
N PRO A 22 2.03 -13.67 9.76
CA PRO A 22 2.68 -14.55 10.75
C PRO A 22 2.67 -14.02 12.18
N ARG A 23 2.58 -12.69 12.33
CA ARG A 23 2.54 -11.97 13.61
C ARG A 23 1.14 -11.44 13.97
N HIS A 24 0.07 -12.05 13.46
CA HIS A 24 -1.30 -11.63 13.76
C HIS A 24 -1.56 -11.56 15.28
N GLY A 25 -2.18 -10.48 15.73
CA GLY A 25 -2.47 -10.20 17.14
C GLY A 25 -1.29 -9.63 17.93
N GLU A 26 -0.08 -9.61 17.35
CA GLU A 26 1.09 -9.04 18.01
C GLU A 26 1.08 -7.51 17.95
N ARG A 27 1.58 -6.89 19.03
CA ARG A 27 1.79 -5.45 19.10
C ARG A 27 3.23 -5.10 18.72
N LEU A 28 3.40 -4.31 17.66
CA LEU A 28 4.70 -4.00 17.07
C LEU A 28 5.04 -2.52 17.24
N GLY A 29 6.28 -2.24 17.62
CA GLY A 29 6.82 -0.87 17.64
C GLY A 29 7.09 -0.36 16.22
N VAL A 30 6.54 0.79 15.89
CA VAL A 30 6.78 1.49 14.62
C VAL A 30 7.99 2.41 14.78
N VAL A 31 9.03 2.15 13.99
CA VAL A 31 10.25 2.98 13.95
C VAL A 31 10.03 4.23 13.10
N ARG A 32 9.32 4.08 11.98
CA ARG A 32 8.91 5.20 11.10
C ARG A 32 7.79 4.78 10.16
N THR A 33 7.14 5.77 9.55
CA THR A 33 6.23 5.55 8.41
C THR A 33 6.98 5.78 7.10
N HIS A 34 6.70 4.94 6.11
CA HIS A 34 7.27 4.99 4.77
C HIS A 34 6.14 5.05 3.73
N SER A 35 6.30 5.88 2.71
CA SER A 35 5.36 5.97 1.58
C SER A 35 6.09 5.61 0.28
N PHE A 36 5.60 4.62 -0.45
CA PHE A 36 6.19 4.20 -1.73
C PHE A 36 5.10 3.96 -2.77
N ARG A 37 5.22 4.64 -3.92
CA ARG A 37 4.28 4.53 -5.05
C ARG A 37 2.80 4.72 -4.66
N GLY A 38 2.54 5.62 -3.72
CA GLY A 38 1.20 5.93 -3.22
C GLY A 38 0.72 5.03 -2.07
N GLU A 39 1.45 3.97 -1.75
CA GLU A 39 1.12 3.07 -0.64
C GLU A 39 1.89 3.46 0.62
N ARG A 40 1.19 3.42 1.76
CA ARG A 40 1.80 3.66 3.08
C ARG A 40 2.15 2.34 3.76
N ALA A 41 3.29 2.32 4.44
CA ALA A 41 3.74 1.21 5.25
C ALA A 41 4.41 1.71 6.53
N TYR A 42 4.27 0.92 7.60
CA TYR A 42 5.05 1.06 8.81
C TYR A 42 6.37 0.31 8.66
N VAL A 43 7.47 0.91 9.09
CA VAL A 43 8.73 0.20 9.31
C VAL A 43 8.71 -0.28 10.75
N VAL A 44 8.68 -1.60 10.93
CA VAL A 44 8.58 -2.26 12.24
C VAL A 44 9.82 -3.10 12.50
N GLU A 45 10.16 -3.24 13.78
CA GLU A 45 11.26 -4.08 14.23
C GLU A 45 10.81 -5.55 14.35
N GLN A 46 11.68 -6.46 13.91
CA GLN A 46 11.52 -7.91 14.03
C GLN A 46 12.18 -8.42 15.30
N LEU A 47 11.83 -9.64 15.72
CA LEU A 47 12.40 -10.25 16.93
C LEU A 47 13.93 -10.43 16.86
N ASP A 48 14.49 -10.51 15.66
CA ASP A 48 15.93 -10.60 15.40
C ASP A 48 16.61 -9.22 15.27
N GLY A 49 15.88 -8.12 15.55
CA GLY A 49 16.37 -6.74 15.44
C GLY A 49 16.43 -6.19 14.01
N SER A 50 16.06 -6.98 13.00
CA SER A 50 15.96 -6.48 11.63
C SER A 50 14.69 -5.64 11.41
N LEU A 51 14.68 -4.81 10.37
CA LEU A 51 13.53 -3.98 10.02
C LEU A 51 12.74 -4.59 8.85
N THR A 52 11.43 -4.55 8.95
CA THR A 52 10.52 -4.97 7.86
C THR A 52 9.43 -3.94 7.61
N LEU A 53 8.80 -4.02 6.45
CA LEU A 53 7.68 -3.18 6.05
C LEU A 53 6.35 -3.90 6.33
N LEU A 54 5.50 -3.27 7.13
CA LEU A 54 4.12 -3.68 7.32
C LEU A 54 3.20 -2.68 6.60
N PRO A 55 2.46 -3.07 5.55
CA PRO A 55 1.45 -2.21 4.94
C PRO A 55 0.46 -1.68 5.99
N THR A 56 0.11 -0.39 5.94
CA THR A 56 -0.71 0.21 7.03
C THR A 56 -2.09 -0.43 7.16
N TRP A 57 -2.65 -0.93 6.05
CA TRP A 57 -3.95 -1.60 6.07
C TRP A 57 -3.93 -2.89 6.91
N MET A 58 -2.78 -3.56 7.08
CA MET A 58 -2.69 -4.76 7.91
C MET A 58 -2.84 -4.46 9.41
N ALA A 59 -2.71 -3.19 9.81
CA ALA A 59 -2.95 -2.71 11.16
C ALA A 59 -4.32 -2.01 11.32
N ASP A 60 -5.15 -2.01 10.27
CA ASP A 60 -6.55 -1.60 10.36
C ASP A 60 -7.39 -2.76 10.90
N PRO A 61 -8.25 -2.56 11.92
CA PRO A 61 -9.17 -3.59 12.41
C PRO A 61 -9.98 -4.29 11.30
N ALA A 62 -10.35 -3.58 10.23
CA ALA A 62 -11.07 -4.13 9.08
C ALA A 62 -10.27 -5.25 8.37
N ALA A 63 -8.94 -5.26 8.46
CA ALA A 63 -8.13 -6.34 7.91
C ALA A 63 -8.30 -7.67 8.67
N GLY A 64 -8.76 -7.62 9.92
CA GLY A 64 -9.11 -8.81 10.70
C GLY A 64 -10.42 -9.47 10.24
N GLU A 65 -11.29 -8.70 9.58
CA GLU A 65 -12.58 -9.17 9.05
C GLU A 65 -12.43 -9.90 7.70
N LEU A 66 -11.23 -9.87 7.10
CA LEU A 66 -10.97 -10.55 5.84
C LEU A 66 -10.98 -12.07 6.04
N GLU A 67 -11.88 -12.75 5.34
CA GLU A 67 -12.01 -14.22 5.42
C GLU A 67 -11.68 -14.90 4.09
N VAL A 68 -11.04 -16.07 4.17
CA VAL A 68 -10.98 -17.00 3.03
C VAL A 68 -12.34 -17.65 2.91
N VAL A 69 -13.01 -17.36 1.80
CA VAL A 69 -14.28 -17.99 1.42
C VAL A 69 -14.03 -19.19 0.54
N ARG A 70 -14.88 -20.23 0.68
CA ARG A 70 -14.81 -21.43 -0.17
C ARG A 70 -15.16 -21.13 -1.62
N GLU A 71 -16.15 -20.27 -1.82
CA GLU A 71 -16.61 -19.86 -3.14
C GLU A 71 -16.12 -18.43 -3.45
N PRO A 72 -15.52 -18.18 -4.63
CA PRO A 72 -15.13 -16.84 -5.03
C PRO A 72 -16.33 -15.88 -5.05
N ARG A 73 -16.21 -14.74 -4.36
CA ARG A 73 -17.23 -13.66 -4.39
C ARG A 73 -17.35 -12.97 -5.75
N ILE A 74 -16.33 -13.11 -6.59
CA ILE A 74 -16.22 -12.48 -7.91
C ILE A 74 -15.80 -13.56 -8.89
N SER A 75 -16.48 -13.64 -10.04
CA SER A 75 -16.13 -14.60 -11.09
C SER A 75 -14.79 -14.25 -11.74
N ARG A 76 -14.13 -15.26 -12.30
CA ARG A 76 -12.90 -15.06 -13.07
C ARG A 76 -13.14 -14.13 -14.25
N GLU A 77 -14.28 -14.24 -14.90
CA GLU A 77 -14.69 -13.46 -16.06
C GLU A 77 -14.82 -11.97 -15.69
N ALA A 78 -15.45 -11.67 -14.55
CA ALA A 78 -15.59 -10.30 -14.06
C ALA A 78 -14.22 -9.66 -13.74
N LEU A 79 -13.26 -10.43 -13.19
CA LEU A 79 -11.90 -9.95 -12.96
C LEU A 79 -11.16 -9.64 -14.28
N ILE A 80 -11.34 -10.48 -15.30
CA ILE A 80 -10.77 -10.25 -16.63
C ILE A 80 -11.38 -9.00 -17.28
N GLU A 81 -12.69 -8.82 -17.18
CA GLU A 81 -13.37 -7.65 -17.70
C GLU A 81 -12.91 -6.37 -16.99
N LEU A 82 -12.88 -6.38 -15.66
CA LEU A 82 -12.35 -5.27 -14.87
C LEU A 82 -10.93 -4.91 -15.30
N ARG A 83 -10.07 -5.91 -15.51
CA ARG A 83 -8.70 -5.68 -15.98
C ARG A 83 -8.67 -4.96 -17.32
N ARG A 84 -9.48 -5.40 -18.29
CA ARG A 84 -9.57 -4.76 -19.61
C ARG A 84 -10.00 -3.30 -19.52
N VAL A 85 -11.00 -3.01 -18.68
CA VAL A 85 -11.49 -1.63 -18.47
C VAL A 85 -10.39 -0.75 -17.85
N VAL A 86 -9.68 -1.27 -16.84
CA VAL A 86 -8.58 -0.54 -16.20
C VAL A 86 -7.43 -0.28 -17.18
N ASP A 87 -7.02 -1.30 -17.95
CA ASP A 87 -5.93 -1.15 -18.93
C ASP A 87 -6.31 -0.12 -20.02
N ALA A 88 -7.55 -0.14 -20.51
CA ALA A 88 -8.06 0.84 -21.47
C ALA A 88 -8.04 2.27 -20.90
N GLY A 89 -8.50 2.45 -19.66
CA GLY A 89 -8.49 3.74 -18.98
C GLY A 89 -7.08 4.29 -18.75
N VAL A 90 -6.15 3.45 -18.29
CA VAL A 90 -4.74 3.85 -18.10
C VAL A 90 -4.09 4.22 -19.42
N SER A 91 -4.32 3.44 -20.48
CA SER A 91 -3.77 3.68 -21.82
C SER A 91 -4.30 4.99 -22.41
N SER A 92 -5.59 5.27 -22.24
CA SER A 92 -6.22 6.54 -22.67
C SER A 92 -5.62 7.76 -21.97
N ARG A 93 -5.36 7.69 -20.66
CA ARG A 93 -4.70 8.78 -19.94
C ARG A 93 -3.26 9.01 -20.41
N ALA A 94 -2.53 7.94 -20.69
CA ALA A 94 -1.17 8.02 -21.19
C ALA A 94 -1.08 8.63 -22.60
N SER A 95 -2.06 8.37 -23.48
CA SER A 95 -2.11 8.99 -24.80
C SER A 95 -2.46 10.48 -24.74
N GLN A 96 -3.39 10.88 -23.86
CA GLN A 96 -3.71 12.30 -23.64
C GLN A 96 -2.51 13.09 -23.10
N ALA A 97 -1.76 12.54 -22.15
CA ALA A 97 -0.56 13.19 -21.61
C ALA A 97 0.53 13.44 -22.68
N ARG A 98 0.60 12.61 -23.73
CA ARG A 98 1.57 12.77 -24.83
C ARG A 98 1.10 13.75 -25.92
N GLY A 99 -0.21 13.93 -26.09
CA GLY A 99 -0.78 14.82 -27.11
C GLY A 99 -0.80 16.31 -26.74
N GLY A 100 -0.61 16.65 -25.46
CA GLY A 100 -0.68 18.04 -24.97
C GLY A 100 0.56 18.91 -25.20
N GLY A 101 1.63 18.39 -25.81
CA GLY A 101 2.92 19.08 -25.97
C GLY A 101 3.09 19.88 -27.26
N GLY A 102 2.04 20.07 -28.06
CA GLY A 102 2.15 20.63 -29.42
C GLY A 102 1.23 21.80 -29.69
N ASN A 103 1.43 22.94 -29.01
CA ASN A 103 1.12 24.23 -29.65
C ASN A 103 1.74 25.42 -28.91
N GLU A 104 2.86 25.93 -29.42
CA GLU A 104 3.27 27.33 -29.27
C GLU A 104 4.41 27.59 -30.27
N ARG A 105 4.07 28.27 -31.38
CA ARG A 105 4.88 29.26 -32.13
C ARG A 105 4.22 29.56 -33.48
N SER A 106 3.57 30.72 -33.54
CA SER A 106 3.50 31.62 -34.70
C SER A 106 3.51 33.05 -34.19
#